data_AF-A0A1A5CZ11-F1
#
_entry.id   AF-A0A1A5CZ11-F1
#
_cell.length_a   1.000
_cell.length_b   1.000
_cell.length_c   1.000
_cell.angle_alpha   90.00
_cell.angle_beta   90.00
_cell.angle_gamma   90.00
#
_symmetry.space_group_name_H-M   'P 1'
#
loop_
_entity.id
_entity.type
_entity.pdbx_description
1 polymer ?
#
loop_
_entity_poly.entity_id
_entity_poly.type
_entity_poly.pdbx_seq_one_letter_code
_entity_poly.pdbx_strand_id
1 'polypeptide(L)'
;MITHFKVDGHLACGRHGSNLLSTGEPSRVKCRNCRGTEAFQRARKDMRNAARRAARKSLKVHTKQSWRAFWLEKLTEMPGLQRLPRGFSGQPYI
;
A
#
# COMPACT_ATOMS: atom_id res chain seq x y z
N MET A 1 9.24 -33.27 -9.79
CA MET A 1 9.81 -32.43 -8.72
C MET A 1 8.75 -31.46 -8.21
N ILE A 2 8.37 -31.49 -6.94
CA ILE A 2 7.35 -30.60 -6.35
C ILE A 2 8.05 -29.61 -5.41
N THR A 3 7.81 -28.31 -5.59
CA THR A 3 8.35 -27.28 -4.70
C THR A 3 7.39 -27.00 -3.56
N HIS A 4 7.92 -27.06 -2.34
CA HIS A 4 7.19 -26.83 -1.08
C HIS A 4 7.37 -25.40 -0.57
N PHE A 5 6.37 -24.92 0.16
CA PHE A 5 6.46 -23.64 0.85
C PHE A 5 7.21 -23.80 2.18
N LYS A 6 8.28 -23.03 2.38
CA LYS A 6 9.06 -22.98 3.61
C LYS A 6 8.73 -21.69 4.37
N VAL A 7 8.36 -21.83 5.62
CA VAL A 7 8.08 -20.75 6.56
C VAL A 7 8.79 -21.08 7.87
N ASP A 8 9.51 -20.12 8.46
CA ASP A 8 10.19 -20.27 9.76
C ASP A 8 10.98 -21.60 9.91
N GLY A 9 11.77 -21.94 8.90
CA GLY A 9 12.63 -23.12 8.91
C GLY A 9 11.94 -24.45 8.58
N HIS A 10 10.60 -24.52 8.54
CA HIS A 10 9.85 -25.75 8.31
C HIS A 10 8.95 -25.68 7.06
N LEU A 11 8.52 -26.83 6.55
CA LEU A 11 7.59 -26.89 5.43
C LEU A 11 6.16 -26.70 5.94
N ALA A 12 5.41 -25.79 5.31
CA ALA A 12 4.04 -25.51 5.74
C ALA A 12 3.09 -26.71 5.66
N CYS A 13 3.39 -27.71 4.82
CA CYS A 13 2.59 -28.93 4.71
C CYS A 13 3.00 -30.05 5.68
N GLY A 14 3.93 -29.81 6.61
CA GLY A 14 4.39 -30.81 7.59
C GLY A 14 5.12 -32.02 7.00
N ARG A 15 5.62 -31.93 5.75
CA ARG A 15 6.49 -32.98 5.21
C ARG A 15 7.90 -32.80 5.74
N HIS A 16 8.55 -33.92 6.04
CA HIS A 16 9.91 -33.95 6.55
C HIS A 16 10.78 -34.80 5.61
N GLY A 17 12.01 -34.35 5.37
CA GLY A 17 12.95 -34.98 4.47
C GLY A 17 14.00 -33.98 3.97
N SER A 18 15.27 -34.39 3.94
CA SER A 18 16.41 -33.56 3.52
C SER A 18 16.40 -33.22 2.03
N ASN A 19 15.73 -34.03 1.20
CA ASN A 19 15.74 -33.93 -0.26
C ASN A 19 14.50 -33.21 -0.86
N LEU A 20 13.74 -32.48 -0.04
CA LEU A 20 12.55 -31.75 -0.49
C LEU A 20 12.95 -30.36 -1.00
N LEU A 21 12.61 -30.05 -2.26
CA LEU A 21 12.73 -28.68 -2.75
C LEU A 21 11.80 -27.75 -1.98
N SER A 22 12.36 -26.71 -1.40
CA SER A 22 11.64 -25.75 -0.58
C SER A 22 11.93 -24.32 -1.02
N THR A 23 10.93 -23.45 -0.92
CA THR A 23 11.04 -22.04 -1.28
C THR A 23 10.18 -21.19 -0.36
N GLY A 24 10.65 -20.00 -0.02
CA GLY A 24 9.85 -18.98 0.65
C GLY A 24 9.00 -18.15 -0.30
N GLU A 25 9.14 -18.35 -1.62
CA GLU A 25 8.48 -17.54 -2.64
C GLU A 25 7.14 -18.19 -3.07
N PRO A 26 5.97 -17.60 -2.72
CA PRO A 26 4.67 -18.24 -2.96
C PRO A 26 4.38 -18.55 -4.44
N SER A 27 4.96 -17.79 -5.37
CA SER A 27 4.78 -17.99 -6.82
C SER A 27 5.42 -19.27 -7.36
N ARG A 28 6.46 -19.79 -6.69
CA ARG A 28 7.21 -20.99 -7.11
C ARG A 28 6.67 -22.29 -6.50
N VAL A 29 5.70 -22.21 -5.59
CA VAL A 29 5.15 -23.37 -4.85
C VAL A 29 4.18 -24.17 -5.73
N LYS A 30 4.51 -25.43 -5.96
CA LYS A 30 3.67 -26.39 -6.69
C LYS A 30 2.95 -27.39 -5.79
N CYS A 31 3.36 -27.53 -4.52
CA CYS A 31 2.73 -28.46 -3.58
C CYS A 31 1.27 -28.04 -3.24
N ARG A 32 0.31 -28.93 -3.51
CA ARG A 32 -1.12 -28.66 -3.23
C ARG A 32 -1.43 -28.53 -1.74
N ASN A 33 -0.81 -29.35 -0.90
CA ASN A 33 -0.99 -29.26 0.57
C ASN A 33 -0.44 -27.94 1.10
N CYS A 34 0.75 -27.51 0.64
CA CYS A 34 1.28 -26.19 1.02
C CYS A 34 0.31 -25.07 0.63
N ARG A 35 -0.30 -25.14 -0.57
CA ARG A 35 -1.21 -24.11 -1.06
C ARG A 35 -2.51 -23.98 -0.25
N GLY A 36 -2.91 -25.04 0.45
CA GLY A 36 -4.08 -25.04 1.34
C GLY A 36 -3.80 -24.45 2.74
N THR A 37 -2.54 -24.37 3.15
CA THR A 37 -2.17 -23.94 4.51
C THR A 37 -2.38 -22.44 4.73
N GLU A 38 -2.73 -22.03 5.95
CA GLU A 38 -2.89 -20.62 6.30
C GLU A 38 -1.60 -19.82 6.09
N ALA A 39 -0.44 -20.40 6.43
CA ALA A 39 0.86 -19.76 6.26
C ALA A 39 1.10 -19.35 4.79
N PHE A 40 0.79 -20.25 3.85
CA PHE A 40 0.88 -19.95 2.43
C PHE A 40 -0.15 -18.89 1.98
N GLN A 41 -1.39 -19.00 2.45
CA GLN A 41 -2.46 -18.06 2.08
C GLN A 41 -2.14 -16.63 2.56
N ARG A 42 -1.62 -16.49 3.79
CA ARG A 42 -1.14 -15.22 4.36
C ARG A 42 -0.01 -14.65 3.52
N ALA A 43 1.04 -15.44 3.25
CA ALA A 43 2.17 -15.00 2.42
C ALA A 43 1.75 -14.54 1.01
N ARG A 44 0.80 -15.25 0.38
CA ARG A 44 0.27 -14.87 -0.94
C ARG A 44 -0.54 -13.56 -0.87
N LYS A 45 -1.30 -13.34 0.20
CA LYS A 45 -2.06 -12.10 0.42
C LYS A 45 -1.12 -10.93 0.67
N ASP A 46 -0.05 -11.14 1.44
CA ASP A 46 0.95 -10.13 1.74
C ASP A 46 1.74 -9.72 0.51
N MET A 47 2.17 -10.69 -0.31
CA MET A 47 2.79 -10.43 -1.61
C MET A 47 1.89 -9.54 -2.51
N ARG A 48 0.60 -9.87 -2.60
CA ARG A 48 -0.38 -9.05 -3.36
C ARG A 48 -0.53 -7.65 -2.78
N ASN A 49 -0.64 -7.54 -1.46
CA ASN A 49 -0.81 -6.25 -0.79
C ASN A 49 0.45 -5.39 -0.87
N ALA A 50 1.64 -5.98 -0.81
CA ALA A 50 2.91 -5.29 -1.01
C ALA A 50 2.97 -4.64 -2.39
N ALA A 51 2.59 -5.37 -3.45
CA ALA A 51 2.49 -4.82 -4.81
C ALA A 51 1.49 -3.65 -4.89
N ARG A 52 0.31 -3.78 -4.25
CA ARG A 52 -0.68 -2.69 -4.19
C ARG A 52 -0.18 -1.47 -3.42
N ARG A 53 0.55 -1.68 -2.32
CA ARG A 53 1.16 -0.58 -1.54
C ARG A 53 2.25 0.11 -2.34
N ALA A 54 3.08 -0.63 -3.07
CA ALA A 54 4.10 -0.07 -3.96
C ALA A 54 3.46 0.79 -5.07
N ALA A 55 2.43 0.29 -5.75
CA ALA A 55 1.70 1.06 -6.78
C ALA A 55 1.04 2.33 -6.23
N ARG A 56 0.51 2.29 -4.99
CA ARG A 56 -0.04 3.49 -4.34
C ARG A 56 1.05 4.50 -3.98
N LYS A 57 2.25 4.05 -3.60
CA LYS A 57 3.39 4.94 -3.32
C LYS A 57 3.87 5.65 -4.59
N SER A 58 3.88 4.98 -5.74
CA SER A 58 4.28 5.60 -7.00
C SER A 58 3.26 6.63 -7.52
N LEU A 59 1.97 6.45 -7.22
CA LEU A 59 0.90 7.38 -7.62
C LEU A 59 0.76 8.62 -6.72
N LYS A 60 1.27 8.56 -5.48
CA LYS A 60 1.12 9.66 -4.52
C LYS A 60 2.43 10.41 -4.38
N VAL A 61 2.61 11.45 -5.21
CA VAL A 61 3.24 12.66 -4.69
C VAL A 61 2.25 13.16 -3.64
N HIS A 62 2.51 12.84 -2.37
CA HIS A 62 1.75 13.39 -1.27
C HIS A 62 2.13 14.87 -1.20
N THR A 63 1.54 15.69 -2.08
CA THR A 63 1.48 17.11 -1.83
C THR A 63 0.75 17.22 -0.50
N LYS A 64 1.47 17.54 0.57
CA LYS A 64 0.84 18.09 1.76
C LYS A 64 0.31 19.45 1.30
N GLN A 65 -0.78 19.45 0.53
CA GLN A 65 -1.53 20.66 0.25
C GLN A 65 -2.07 21.02 1.63
N SER A 66 -1.35 21.91 2.31
CA SER A 66 -1.78 22.39 3.60
C SER A 66 -3.20 22.90 3.38
N TRP A 67 -4.12 22.51 4.24
CA TRP A 67 -5.52 22.92 4.10
C TRP A 67 -5.60 24.45 3.87
N ARG A 68 -4.67 25.21 4.49
CA ARG A 68 -4.46 26.64 4.27
C ARG A 68 -4.06 26.99 2.83
N ALA A 69 -3.09 26.32 2.21
CA ALA A 69 -2.73 26.56 0.81
C ALA A 69 -3.90 26.27 -0.14
N PHE A 70 -4.62 25.17 0.08
CA PHE A 70 -5.82 24.83 -0.70
C PHE A 70 -6.91 25.90 -0.59
N TRP A 71 -7.21 26.37 0.64
CA TRP A 71 -8.20 27.41 0.85
C TRP A 71 -7.76 28.77 0.31
N LEU A 72 -6.47 29.11 0.38
CA LEU A 72 -5.93 30.33 -0.22
C LEU A 72 -6.11 30.32 -1.74
N GLU A 73 -5.70 29.24 -2.42
CA GLU A 73 -5.86 29.06 -3.86
C GLU A 73 -7.34 29.21 -4.28
N LYS A 74 -8.24 28.52 -3.57
CA LYS A 74 -9.69 28.58 -3.81
C LYS A 74 -10.29 29.96 -3.59
N LEU A 75 -9.83 30.71 -2.59
CA LEU A 75 -10.29 32.09 -2.34
C LEU A 75 -9.73 33.08 -3.36
N THR A 76 -8.52 32.84 -3.87
CA THR A 76 -7.92 33.68 -4.92
C THR A 76 -8.61 33.52 -6.26
N GLU A 77 -9.04 32.30 -6.58
CA GLU A 77 -9.67 31.95 -7.86
C GLU A 77 -11.16 32.34 -7.93
N MET A 78 -11.81 32.57 -6.79
CA MET A 78 -13.22 32.95 -6.72
C MET A 78 -13.44 34.38 -7.28
N PRO A 79 -14.19 34.55 -8.39
CA PRO A 79 -14.45 35.87 -8.95
C PRO A 79 -15.56 36.60 -8.17
N GLY A 80 -15.33 37.87 -7.83
CA GLY A 80 -16.36 38.75 -7.26
C GLY A 80 -16.06 39.33 -5.87
N LEU A 81 -16.93 40.24 -5.43
CA LEU A 81 -16.84 41.04 -4.19
C LEU A 81 -17.15 40.25 -2.90
N GLN A 82 -17.02 38.92 -2.90
CA GLN A 82 -17.19 38.08 -1.70
C GLN A 82 -16.01 38.15 -0.73
N ARG A 83 -15.05 39.04 -1.00
CA ARG A 83 -13.98 39.41 -0.07
C ARG A 83 -14.51 40.51 0.85
N LEU A 84 -15.18 40.08 1.91
CA LEU A 84 -15.71 40.90 3.01
C LEU A 84 -16.83 41.89 2.61
N PRO A 85 -17.69 42.30 3.56
CA PRO A 85 -18.62 43.39 3.36
C PRO A 85 -17.87 44.62 2.81
N ARG A 86 -18.45 45.30 1.81
CA ARG A 86 -17.82 46.45 1.14
C ARG A 86 -17.28 47.43 2.18
N GLY A 87 -15.96 47.64 2.20
CA GLY A 87 -15.27 48.53 3.16
C GLY A 87 -13.95 47.98 3.74
N PHE A 88 -13.66 46.69 3.57
CA PHE A 88 -12.46 46.04 4.15
C PHE A 88 -11.36 45.72 3.11
N SER A 89 -10.94 46.71 2.31
CA SER A 89 -9.74 46.57 1.47
C SER A 89 -8.47 46.90 2.27
N GLY A 90 -7.51 45.97 2.36
CA GLY A 90 -6.13 46.28 2.76
C GLY A 90 -5.62 45.78 4.12
N GLN A 91 -6.31 44.86 4.82
CA GLN A 91 -5.74 44.32 6.07
C GLN A 91 -4.77 43.14 5.82
N PRO A 92 -3.56 43.15 6.42
CA PRO A 92 -2.69 42.00 6.42
C PRO A 92 -3.31 40.87 7.25
N TYR A 93 -3.14 39.63 6.79
CA TYR A 93 -3.59 38.44 7.52
C TYR A 93 -2.77 38.32 8.82
N ILE A 94 -3.43 38.32 9.99
CA ILE A 94 -2.85 37.95 11.29
C ILE A 94 -2.96 36.43 11.47
#